data_AF-A0A438M4V8-F1
#
_entry.id   AF-A0A438M4V8-F1
#
_cell.length_a   1.000
_cell.length_b   1.000
_cell.length_c   1.000
_cell.angle_alpha   90.00
_cell.angle_beta   90.00
_cell.angle_gamma   90.00
#
_symmetry.space_group_name_H-M   'P 1'
#
loop_
_entity.id
_entity.type
_entity.pdbx_description
1 polymer ?
#
loop_
_entity_poly.entity_id
_entity_poly.type
_entity_poly.pdbx_seq_one_letter_code
_entity_poly.pdbx_strand_id
1 'polypeptide(L)'
;MLETTGSVDWFSFSDQDEMRFAKQNRHMASLWFRVPEEPAAVSSISGWLDVPVVAGLLACSRDEPFHLASTAGRWCAPGGRVLIGIDTLAASVPSALSRRLRVGMGFDLLLSDDRLVGWLLEEPERYLQGLWEPSPNESPSDAWLGDALEEYLDLVSFPNIEKIQEGESTMYESLNALRNRLAANEGAFKRRAALRKRLDELITDWYG
;
A
#
# COMPACT_ATOMS: atom_id res chain seq x y z
N MET A 1 27.20 -11.89 -7.48
CA MET A 1 26.34 -11.75 -8.68
C MET A 1 24.92 -11.61 -8.17
N LEU A 2 24.13 -10.62 -8.63
CA LEU A 2 22.75 -10.44 -8.15
C LEU A 2 21.91 -11.68 -8.50
N GLU A 3 21.23 -12.24 -7.51
CA GLU A 3 20.40 -13.46 -7.63
C GLU A 3 19.05 -13.21 -8.32
N THR A 4 18.72 -11.95 -8.59
CA THR A 4 17.45 -11.51 -9.17
C THR A 4 17.62 -10.59 -10.38
N THR A 5 16.58 -10.56 -11.23
CA THR A 5 16.35 -9.58 -12.31
C THR A 5 15.02 -8.88 -12.00
N GLY A 6 14.89 -7.56 -12.21
CA GLY A 6 13.71 -6.83 -11.75
C GLY A 6 13.44 -5.50 -12.45
N SER A 7 12.40 -4.80 -11.98
CA SER A 7 11.86 -3.59 -12.61
C SER A 7 12.59 -2.27 -12.32
N VAL A 8 13.67 -2.34 -11.54
CA VAL A 8 14.47 -1.19 -11.12
C VAL A 8 15.93 -1.47 -11.48
N ASP A 9 16.55 -0.54 -12.21
CA ASP A 9 18.01 -0.48 -12.36
C ASP A 9 18.62 0.19 -11.13
N TRP A 10 19.84 -0.18 -10.73
CA TRP A 10 20.52 0.36 -9.55
C TRP A 10 20.66 1.89 -9.53
N PHE A 11 20.45 2.54 -10.68
CA PHE A 11 20.48 3.99 -10.88
C PHE A 11 19.12 4.68 -10.82
N SER A 12 18.02 3.94 -10.61
CA SER A 12 16.67 4.52 -10.51
C SER A 12 16.42 4.98 -9.07
N PHE A 13 16.57 6.28 -8.84
CA PHE A 13 16.31 6.91 -7.55
C PHE A 13 14.78 7.01 -7.31
N SER A 14 14.30 6.08 -6.48
CA SER A 14 13.27 6.24 -5.42
C SER A 14 11.76 6.38 -5.69
N ASP A 15 11.21 6.36 -6.91
CA ASP A 15 9.74 6.60 -7.09
C ASP A 15 8.94 5.51 -7.83
N GLN A 16 9.47 4.29 -7.96
CA GLN A 16 8.81 3.24 -8.75
C GLN A 16 8.40 2.02 -7.91
N ASP A 17 7.26 1.43 -8.26
CA ASP A 17 6.91 0.09 -7.79
C ASP A 17 7.92 -0.94 -8.32
N GLU A 18 8.23 -1.94 -7.49
CA GLU A 18 9.27 -2.92 -7.77
C GLU A 18 8.74 -4.35 -7.80
N MET A 19 9.14 -5.10 -8.82
CA MET A 19 8.97 -6.55 -8.90
C MET A 19 10.29 -7.20 -9.26
N ARG A 20 10.72 -8.18 -8.46
CA ARG A 20 11.96 -8.94 -8.70
C ARG A 20 11.64 -10.41 -8.91
N PHE A 21 12.40 -11.02 -9.82
CA PHE A 21 12.29 -12.43 -10.18
C PHE A 21 13.63 -13.13 -9.93
N ALA A 22 13.58 -14.35 -9.38
CA ALA A 22 14.77 -15.15 -9.16
C ALA A 22 15.33 -15.64 -10.50
N LYS A 23 16.64 -15.54 -10.72
CA LYS A 23 17.25 -15.92 -12.02
C LYS A 23 17.14 -17.41 -12.34
N GLN A 24 17.09 -18.27 -11.32
CA GLN A 24 17.15 -19.72 -11.49
C GLN A 24 15.85 -20.29 -12.09
N ASN A 25 14.70 -19.84 -11.60
CA ASN A 25 13.38 -20.34 -12.01
C ASN A 25 12.49 -19.25 -12.63
N ARG A 26 12.95 -17.99 -12.65
CA ARG A 26 12.21 -16.82 -13.12
C ARG A 26 10.90 -16.57 -12.39
N HIS A 27 10.71 -17.17 -11.21
CA HIS A 27 9.54 -16.91 -10.38
C HIS A 27 9.73 -15.62 -9.61
N MET A 28 8.62 -14.94 -9.33
CA MET A 28 8.60 -13.74 -8.53
C MET A 28 9.18 -14.04 -7.13
N ALA A 29 10.17 -13.26 -6.74
CA ALA A 29 10.89 -13.40 -5.49
C ALA A 29 10.51 -12.31 -4.48
N SER A 30 10.23 -11.08 -4.96
CA SER A 30 9.80 -9.98 -4.09
C SER A 30 8.98 -8.94 -4.85
N LEU A 31 8.18 -8.20 -4.10
CA LEU A 31 7.39 -7.06 -4.54
C LEU A 31 7.60 -5.89 -3.58
N TRP A 32 7.56 -4.67 -4.11
CA TRP A 32 7.51 -3.44 -3.35
C TRP A 32 6.53 -2.51 -4.05
N PHE A 33 5.52 -2.02 -3.33
CA PHE A 33 4.56 -1.08 -3.86
C PHE A 33 4.50 0.15 -2.98
N ARG A 34 4.44 1.33 -3.59
CA ARG A 34 4.12 2.58 -2.90
C ARG A 34 2.62 2.65 -2.65
N VAL A 35 2.25 3.28 -1.54
CA VAL A 35 0.86 3.69 -1.29
C VAL A 35 0.65 5.08 -1.93
N PRO A 36 -0.16 5.22 -3.00
CA PRO A 36 -0.37 6.50 -3.70
C PRO A 36 -1.03 7.54 -2.81
N GLU A 37 -0.68 8.82 -2.93
CA GLU A 37 -1.24 9.93 -2.14
C GLU A 37 -2.59 10.44 -2.64
N GLU A 38 -2.88 10.22 -3.91
CA GLU A 38 -4.12 10.63 -4.55
C GLU A 38 -5.27 9.70 -4.16
N PRO A 39 -6.42 10.24 -3.73
CA PRO A 39 -7.61 9.43 -3.52
C PRO A 39 -8.18 8.98 -4.86
N ALA A 40 -8.52 7.69 -4.96
CA ALA A 40 -9.18 7.14 -6.12
C ALA A 40 -10.71 7.07 -5.93
N ALA A 41 -11.44 7.24 -7.03
CA ALA A 41 -12.90 7.24 -7.00
C ALA A 41 -13.48 5.86 -6.62
N VAL A 42 -14.45 5.82 -5.69
CA VAL A 42 -15.08 4.58 -5.22
C VAL A 42 -15.78 3.79 -6.34
N SER A 43 -16.42 4.51 -7.27
CA SER A 43 -17.08 3.92 -8.45
C SER A 43 -16.12 3.13 -9.34
N SER A 44 -14.84 3.49 -9.27
CA SER A 44 -13.74 2.88 -10.01
C SER A 44 -13.12 1.70 -9.27
N ILE A 45 -13.48 1.39 -8.02
CA ILE A 45 -12.71 0.43 -7.21
C ILE A 45 -13.57 -0.66 -6.59
N SER A 46 -14.80 -0.34 -6.17
CA SER A 46 -15.67 -1.28 -5.46
C SER A 46 -15.85 -2.63 -6.16
N GLY A 47 -15.94 -2.66 -7.49
CA GLY A 47 -16.10 -3.89 -8.26
C GLY A 47 -14.94 -4.88 -8.11
N TRP A 48 -13.73 -4.43 -7.76
CA TRP A 48 -12.59 -5.33 -7.55
C TRP A 48 -12.76 -6.25 -6.34
N LEU A 49 -13.57 -5.85 -5.36
CA LEU A 49 -13.83 -6.67 -4.18
C LEU A 49 -14.55 -7.98 -4.55
N ASP A 50 -15.37 -7.95 -5.61
CA ASP A 50 -16.15 -9.09 -6.10
C ASP A 50 -15.41 -9.91 -7.17
N VAL A 51 -14.26 -9.43 -7.67
CA VAL A 51 -13.47 -10.15 -8.67
C VAL A 51 -12.92 -11.45 -8.06
N PRO A 52 -13.05 -12.60 -8.75
CA PRO A 52 -12.54 -13.87 -8.25
C PRO A 52 -11.04 -13.84 -7.95
N VAL A 53 -10.69 -14.37 -6.78
CA VAL A 53 -9.29 -14.60 -6.40
C VAL A 53 -8.82 -15.91 -7.01
N VAL A 54 -7.70 -15.84 -7.72
CA VAL A 54 -7.00 -16.98 -8.28
C VAL A 54 -5.66 -17.14 -7.57
N ALA A 55 -5.32 -18.37 -7.22
CA ALA A 55 -3.99 -18.71 -6.74
C ALA A 55 -3.07 -18.96 -7.95
N GLY A 56 -1.84 -18.46 -7.90
CA GLY A 56 -0.88 -18.68 -8.98
C GLY A 56 0.49 -18.08 -8.68
N LEU A 57 1.41 -18.29 -9.62
CA LEU A 57 2.75 -17.74 -9.57
C LEU A 57 2.96 -16.81 -10.76
N LEU A 58 3.62 -15.67 -10.52
CA LEU A 58 4.15 -14.85 -11.59
C LEU A 58 5.53 -15.35 -11.99
N ALA A 59 5.73 -15.52 -13.30
CA ALA A 59 7.00 -15.87 -13.89
C ALA A 59 7.39 -14.83 -14.94
N CYS A 60 8.65 -14.40 -14.91
CA CYS A 60 9.18 -13.51 -15.92
C CYS A 60 9.46 -14.29 -17.21
N SER A 61 8.85 -13.87 -18.31
CA SER A 61 9.02 -14.53 -19.61
C SER A 61 10.38 -14.24 -20.24
N ARG A 62 11.02 -13.13 -19.85
CA ARG A 62 12.29 -12.64 -20.41
C ARG A 62 13.25 -12.25 -19.28
N ASP A 63 14.53 -12.49 -19.48
CA ASP A 63 15.59 -12.08 -18.54
C ASP A 63 16.14 -10.72 -18.96
N GLU A 64 15.27 -9.72 -18.96
CA GLU A 64 15.62 -8.33 -19.27
C GLU A 64 14.99 -7.38 -18.23
N PRO A 65 15.67 -6.27 -17.87
CA PRO A 65 15.07 -5.23 -17.05
C PRO A 65 13.81 -4.67 -17.70
N PHE A 66 12.81 -4.34 -16.89
CA PHE A 66 11.57 -3.71 -17.32
C PHE A 66 11.23 -2.56 -16.37
N HIS A 67 10.16 -1.81 -16.64
CA HIS A 67 9.63 -0.82 -15.70
C HIS A 67 8.22 -1.20 -15.31
N LEU A 68 7.91 -1.00 -14.03
CA LEU A 68 6.56 -1.14 -13.51
C LEU A 68 6.02 0.27 -13.25
N ALA A 69 4.89 0.61 -13.86
CA ALA A 69 4.24 1.87 -13.58
C ALA A 69 3.71 1.86 -12.14
N SER A 70 4.02 2.91 -11.39
CA SER A 70 3.47 3.08 -10.05
C SER A 70 1.96 3.24 -10.11
N THR A 71 1.26 2.63 -9.14
CA THR A 71 -0.15 2.97 -8.94
C THR A 71 -0.31 4.46 -8.65
N ALA A 72 -1.37 5.06 -9.18
CA ALA A 72 -1.51 6.51 -9.18
C ALA A 72 -2.62 7.00 -8.25
N GLY A 73 -3.47 6.11 -7.73
CA GLY A 73 -4.48 6.45 -6.74
C GLY A 73 -4.73 5.32 -5.75
N ARG A 74 -5.21 5.68 -4.55
CA ARG A 74 -5.55 4.72 -3.51
C ARG A 74 -6.99 4.83 -3.06
N TRP A 75 -7.54 3.72 -2.59
CA TRP A 75 -8.78 3.70 -1.83
C TRP A 75 -8.64 2.77 -0.63
N CYS A 76 -9.12 3.23 0.51
CA CYS A 76 -9.23 2.44 1.72
C CYS A 76 -10.71 2.12 1.96
N ALA A 77 -11.03 0.85 2.17
CA ALA A 77 -12.37 0.45 2.56
C ALA A 77 -12.68 0.92 3.99
N PRO A 78 -13.94 1.25 4.29
CA PRO A 78 -14.35 1.63 5.64
C PRO A 78 -13.90 0.63 6.71
N GLY A 79 -13.36 1.16 7.80
CA GLY A 79 -12.73 0.45 8.90
C GLY A 79 -11.31 -0.05 8.59
N GLY A 80 -10.65 0.52 7.59
CA GLY A 80 -9.28 0.17 7.20
C GLY A 80 -9.06 -1.30 6.84
N ARG A 81 -10.10 -2.01 6.37
CA ARG A 81 -10.03 -3.47 6.17
C ARG A 81 -9.41 -3.90 4.86
N VAL A 82 -9.39 -3.00 3.87
CA VAL A 82 -8.82 -3.27 2.56
C VAL A 82 -8.20 -1.98 2.06
N LEU A 83 -6.95 -2.05 1.60
CA LEU A 83 -6.28 -0.96 0.90
C LEU A 83 -6.06 -1.38 -0.55
N ILE A 84 -6.50 -0.56 -1.48
CA ILE A 84 -6.33 -0.78 -2.92
C ILE A 84 -5.49 0.36 -3.49
N GLY A 85 -4.43 0.02 -4.21
CA GLY A 85 -3.73 0.93 -5.11
C GLY A 85 -4.12 0.60 -6.56
N ILE A 86 -4.45 1.61 -7.35
CA ILE A 86 -4.88 1.44 -8.74
C ILE A 86 -4.21 2.45 -9.67
N ASP A 87 -4.00 2.05 -10.92
CA ASP A 87 -3.62 2.95 -11.99
C ASP A 87 -4.79 3.91 -12.30
N THR A 88 -4.51 5.21 -12.39
CA THR A 88 -5.53 6.23 -12.63
C THR A 88 -5.60 6.52 -14.13
N LEU A 89 -6.70 6.10 -14.77
CA LEU A 89 -7.51 6.90 -15.73
C LEU A 89 -8.46 6.06 -16.61
N ALA A 90 -8.26 4.74 -16.79
CA ALA A 90 -9.17 3.95 -17.64
C ALA A 90 -9.30 2.45 -17.27
N ALA A 91 -8.40 1.91 -16.44
CA ALA A 91 -8.33 0.48 -16.13
C ALA A 91 -8.99 0.11 -14.79
N SER A 92 -9.75 1.04 -14.21
CA SER A 92 -10.21 0.93 -12.83
C SER A 92 -11.46 0.06 -12.67
N VAL A 93 -12.36 0.03 -13.65
CA VAL A 93 -13.54 -0.86 -13.57
C VAL A 93 -13.15 -2.26 -14.06
N PRO A 94 -13.37 -3.32 -13.26
CA PRO A 94 -13.03 -4.68 -13.69
C PRO A 94 -13.88 -5.12 -14.90
N SER A 95 -13.23 -5.77 -15.85
CA SER A 95 -13.83 -6.43 -17.01
C SER A 95 -14.20 -7.87 -16.69
N ALA A 96 -14.87 -8.56 -17.63
CA ALA A 96 -15.17 -9.99 -17.49
C ALA A 96 -13.91 -10.88 -17.45
N LEU A 97 -12.75 -10.35 -17.86
CA LEU A 97 -11.45 -11.04 -17.84
C LEU A 97 -10.58 -10.62 -16.65
N SER A 98 -11.11 -9.77 -15.76
CA SER A 98 -10.40 -9.35 -14.57
C SER A 98 -10.24 -10.48 -13.56
N ARG A 99 -9.11 -10.48 -12.86
CA ARG A 99 -8.76 -11.48 -11.85
C ARG A 99 -7.91 -10.86 -10.75
N ARG A 100 -8.07 -11.37 -9.53
CA ARG A 100 -7.21 -11.06 -8.38
C ARG A 100 -6.21 -12.19 -8.21
N LEU A 101 -4.93 -11.95 -8.46
CA LEU A 101 -3.89 -12.96 -8.29
C LEU A 101 -3.30 -12.87 -6.86
N ARG A 102 -3.60 -13.85 -6.01
CA ARG A 102 -3.04 -13.95 -4.65
C ARG A 102 -1.56 -14.32 -4.74
N VAL A 103 -0.69 -13.41 -4.31
CA VAL A 103 0.78 -13.61 -4.35
C VAL A 103 1.44 -13.56 -2.97
N GLY A 104 0.69 -13.18 -1.93
CA GLY A 104 1.12 -13.22 -0.53
C GLY A 104 -0.09 -13.34 0.39
N MET A 105 0.15 -13.54 1.69
CA MET A 105 -0.95 -13.53 2.67
C MET A 105 -1.63 -12.16 2.63
N GLY A 106 -2.93 -12.13 2.31
CA GLY A 106 -3.72 -10.92 2.21
C GLY A 106 -3.36 -9.97 1.06
N PHE A 107 -2.41 -10.32 0.19
CA PHE A 107 -1.94 -9.43 -0.88
C PHE A 107 -2.24 -10.01 -2.26
N ASP A 108 -3.03 -9.27 -3.03
CA ASP A 108 -3.49 -9.61 -4.37
C ASP A 108 -2.98 -8.59 -5.40
N LEU A 109 -2.56 -9.08 -6.56
CA LEU A 109 -2.34 -8.27 -7.75
C LEU A 109 -3.63 -8.19 -8.56
N LEU A 110 -4.00 -6.98 -8.98
CA LEU A 110 -5.20 -6.73 -9.77
C LEU A 110 -4.83 -6.79 -11.26
N LEU A 111 -5.42 -7.74 -11.98
CA LEU A 111 -5.15 -7.95 -13.40
C LEU A 111 -6.43 -7.72 -14.20
N SER A 112 -6.38 -6.88 -15.23
CA SER A 112 -7.46 -6.69 -16.21
C SER A 112 -6.91 -6.88 -17.61
N ASP A 113 -7.56 -7.72 -18.42
CA ASP A 113 -7.14 -8.03 -19.80
C ASP A 113 -5.63 -8.34 -19.90
N ASP A 114 -5.14 -9.18 -18.98
CA ASP A 114 -3.74 -9.59 -18.82
C ASP A 114 -2.73 -8.49 -18.47
N ARG A 115 -3.20 -7.30 -18.06
CA ARG A 115 -2.36 -6.19 -17.59
C ARG A 115 -2.47 -6.04 -16.08
N LEU A 116 -1.35 -5.73 -15.42
CA LEU A 116 -1.37 -5.27 -14.04
C LEU A 116 -1.95 -3.86 -13.99
N VAL A 117 -3.02 -3.69 -13.22
CA VAL A 117 -3.73 -2.42 -13.08
C VAL A 117 -3.74 -1.91 -11.64
N GLY A 118 -3.25 -2.71 -10.69
CA GLY A 118 -3.19 -2.33 -9.30
C GLY A 118 -2.86 -3.48 -8.37
N TRP A 119 -3.08 -3.24 -7.08
CA TRP A 119 -2.87 -4.20 -6.01
C TRP A 119 -3.91 -3.98 -4.90
N LEU A 120 -4.12 -5.02 -4.10
CA LEU A 120 -5.02 -5.01 -2.95
C LEU A 120 -4.32 -5.66 -1.76
N LEU A 121 -4.45 -5.02 -0.60
CA LEU A 121 -3.99 -5.52 0.69
C LEU A 121 -5.17 -5.63 1.66
N GLU A 122 -5.47 -6.86 2.10
CA GLU A 122 -6.44 -7.18 3.14
C GLU A 122 -5.83 -6.87 4.51
N GLU A 123 -6.61 -6.24 5.40
CA GLU A 123 -6.25 -5.89 6.77
C GLU A 123 -4.88 -5.19 6.87
N PRO A 124 -4.67 -4.07 6.13
CA PRO A 124 -3.36 -3.41 6.00
C PRO A 124 -2.71 -3.06 7.34
N GLU A 125 -3.49 -2.81 8.39
CA GLU A 125 -2.96 -2.53 9.73
C GLU A 125 -2.09 -3.66 10.28
N ARG A 126 -2.37 -4.91 9.89
CA ARG A 126 -1.59 -6.09 10.30
C ARG A 126 -0.16 -6.03 9.84
N TYR A 127 0.13 -5.26 8.77
CA TYR A 127 1.43 -5.15 8.12
C TYR A 127 2.18 -3.88 8.53
N LEU A 128 1.66 -3.10 9.47
CA LEU A 128 2.35 -1.92 10.02
C LEU A 128 3.57 -2.33 10.83
N GLN A 129 4.75 -1.91 10.37
CA GLN A 129 6.02 -2.19 11.04
C GLN A 129 7.04 -1.10 10.76
N GLY A 130 8.10 -1.05 11.57
CA GLY A 130 9.26 -0.22 11.26
C GLY A 130 10.01 -0.71 10.01
N LEU A 131 10.73 0.21 9.37
CA LEU A 131 11.68 -0.14 8.31
C LEU A 131 12.67 -1.19 8.83
N TRP A 132 12.86 -2.27 8.06
CA TRP A 132 13.79 -3.37 8.35
C TRP A 132 13.44 -4.24 9.57
N GLU A 133 12.25 -4.08 10.14
CA GLU A 133 11.76 -5.02 11.14
C GLU A 133 11.32 -6.35 10.49
N PRO A 134 11.51 -7.50 11.17
CA PRO A 134 10.94 -8.76 10.71
C PRO A 134 9.43 -8.65 10.59
N SER A 135 8.87 -9.28 9.56
CA SER A 135 7.43 -9.32 9.26
C SER A 135 6.59 -9.47 10.53
N PRO A 136 5.46 -8.77 10.65
CA PRO A 136 4.65 -8.84 11.85
C PRO A 136 4.23 -10.29 12.10
N ASN A 137 4.32 -10.66 13.37
CA ASN A 137 3.85 -11.93 13.90
C ASN A 137 2.37 -12.11 13.56
N GLU A 138 1.88 -13.36 13.49
CA GLU A 138 0.51 -13.80 13.14
C GLU A 138 -0.61 -13.31 14.11
N SER A 139 -0.55 -12.05 14.53
CA SER A 139 -1.50 -11.44 15.42
C SER A 139 -2.81 -11.16 14.68
N PRO A 140 -3.96 -11.31 15.34
CA PRO A 140 -5.25 -10.98 14.75
C PRO A 140 -5.34 -9.51 14.39
N SER A 141 -6.26 -9.19 13.48
CA SER A 141 -6.62 -7.83 13.13
C SER A 141 -7.10 -7.04 14.36
N ASP A 142 -6.67 -5.80 14.50
CA ASP A 142 -7.15 -4.81 15.47
C ASP A 142 -8.05 -3.81 14.74
N ALA A 143 -9.37 -3.94 14.91
CA ALA A 143 -10.35 -3.12 14.20
C ALA A 143 -10.17 -1.62 14.47
N TRP A 144 -9.84 -1.26 15.71
CA TRP A 144 -9.60 0.13 16.07
C TRP A 144 -8.35 0.67 15.37
N LEU A 145 -7.29 -0.15 15.24
CA LEU A 145 -6.10 0.24 14.50
C LEU A 145 -6.37 0.33 12.98
N GLY A 146 -7.29 -0.48 12.46
CA GLY A 146 -7.84 -0.35 11.11
C GLY A 146 -8.47 1.03 10.90
N ASP A 147 -9.39 1.44 11.78
CA ASP A 147 -10.02 2.77 11.74
C ASP A 147 -8.97 3.90 11.81
N ALA A 148 -7.99 3.76 12.72
CA ALA A 148 -6.92 4.75 12.87
C ALA A 148 -6.00 4.83 11.64
N LEU A 149 -5.76 3.71 10.95
CA LEU A 149 -4.99 3.68 9.71
C LEU A 149 -5.77 4.33 8.56
N GLU A 150 -7.07 4.08 8.45
CA GLU A 150 -7.94 4.76 7.48
C GLU A 150 -7.90 6.28 7.68
N GLU A 151 -8.06 6.74 8.92
CA GLU A 151 -7.99 8.16 9.25
C GLU A 151 -6.60 8.76 8.93
N TYR A 152 -5.52 8.05 9.25
CA TYR A 152 -4.17 8.46 8.85
C TYR A 152 -4.04 8.62 7.33
N LEU A 153 -4.54 7.65 6.56
CA LEU A 153 -4.50 7.69 5.11
C LEU A 153 -5.36 8.83 4.56
N ASP A 154 -6.47 9.20 5.19
CA ASP A 154 -7.24 10.38 4.79
C ASP A 154 -6.47 11.68 5.06
N LEU A 155 -5.85 11.82 6.24
CA LEU A 155 -5.06 12.99 6.63
C LEU A 155 -3.84 13.21 5.73
N VAL A 156 -3.23 12.15 5.22
CA VAL A 156 -2.07 12.20 4.31
C VAL A 156 -2.45 11.96 2.85
N SER A 157 -3.66 12.34 2.45
CA SER A 157 -4.12 12.33 1.05
C SER A 157 -4.25 13.75 0.50
N PHE A 158 -4.32 13.90 -0.82
CA PHE A 158 -4.72 15.17 -1.41
C PHE A 158 -6.21 15.46 -1.13
N PRO A 159 -6.58 16.71 -0.78
CA PRO A 159 -5.74 17.92 -0.71
C PRO A 159 -5.07 18.17 0.65
N ASN A 160 -5.26 17.30 1.65
CA ASN A 160 -4.75 17.52 3.01
C ASN A 160 -3.21 17.58 3.08
N ILE A 161 -2.50 16.87 2.20
CA ILE A 161 -1.03 17.00 2.08
C ILE A 161 -0.62 18.45 1.80
N GLU A 162 -1.31 19.15 0.89
CA GLU A 162 -0.97 20.55 0.56
C GLU A 162 -1.13 21.44 1.80
N LYS A 163 -2.23 21.24 2.55
CA LYS A 163 -2.48 21.98 3.80
C LYS A 163 -1.44 21.69 4.88
N ILE A 164 -0.94 20.45 4.94
CA ILE A 164 0.16 20.08 5.85
C ILE A 164 1.44 20.82 5.46
N GLN A 165 1.75 20.88 4.16
CA GLN A 165 2.93 21.59 3.64
C GLN A 165 2.83 23.11 3.88
N GLU A 166 1.62 23.67 3.85
CA GLU A 166 1.34 25.07 4.16
C GLU A 166 1.33 25.38 5.66
N GLY A 167 1.46 24.37 6.52
CA GLY A 167 1.51 24.54 7.97
C GLY A 167 0.15 24.89 8.60
N GLU A 168 -0.96 24.44 8.02
CA GLU A 168 -2.30 24.71 8.56
C GLU A 168 -2.48 24.15 9.98
N SER A 169 -2.94 24.99 10.91
CA SER A 169 -3.15 24.60 12.30
C SER A 169 -4.19 23.50 12.48
N THR A 170 -5.22 23.46 11.62
CA THR A 170 -6.27 22.43 11.68
C THR A 170 -5.72 21.04 11.36
N MET A 171 -4.76 20.95 10.44
CA MET A 171 -4.08 19.71 10.09
C MET A 171 -3.14 19.28 11.23
N TYR A 172 -2.38 20.22 11.80
CA TYR A 172 -1.59 19.97 12.99
C TYR A 172 -2.44 19.39 14.13
N GLU A 173 -3.57 20.02 14.45
CA GLU A 173 -4.49 19.58 15.50
C GLU A 173 -5.01 18.16 15.23
N SER A 174 -5.40 17.87 13.98
CA SER A 174 -5.91 16.56 13.57
C SER A 174 -4.85 15.46 13.69
N LEU A 175 -3.62 15.71 13.21
CA LEU A 175 -2.50 14.79 13.33
C LEU A 175 -2.15 14.53 14.81
N ASN A 176 -2.12 15.57 15.64
CA ASN A 176 -1.88 15.43 17.08
C ASN A 176 -3.01 14.66 17.78
N ALA A 177 -4.27 14.88 17.39
CA ALA A 177 -5.42 14.17 17.95
C ALA A 177 -5.34 12.66 17.65
N LEU A 178 -4.99 12.27 16.43
CA LEU A 178 -4.77 10.87 16.07
C LEU A 178 -3.56 10.28 16.81
N ARG A 179 -2.43 10.99 16.84
CA ARG A 179 -1.24 10.56 17.59
C ARG A 179 -1.54 10.31 19.06
N ASN A 180 -2.28 11.21 19.70
CA ASN A 180 -2.60 11.10 21.13
C ASN A 180 -3.54 9.92 21.42
N ARG A 181 -4.48 9.60 20.52
CA ARG A 181 -5.33 8.40 20.65
C ARG A 181 -4.54 7.09 20.50
N LEU A 182 -3.51 7.07 19.64
CA LEU A 182 -2.61 5.91 19.49
C LEU A 182 -1.77 5.61 20.73
N ALA A 183 -1.62 6.57 21.66
CA ALA A 183 -0.84 6.42 22.89
C ALA A 183 -1.52 5.52 23.95
N ALA A 184 -2.77 5.10 23.75
CA ALA A 184 -3.41 4.13 24.61
C ALA A 184 -2.71 2.76 24.50
N ASN A 185 -2.15 2.27 25.61
CA ASN A 185 -1.47 0.97 25.73
C ASN A 185 -2.49 -0.20 25.66
N GLU A 186 -3.09 -0.38 24.50
CA GLU A 186 -3.98 -1.49 24.17
C GLU A 186 -3.29 -2.44 23.18
N GLY A 187 -3.99 -3.48 22.71
CA GLY A 187 -3.43 -4.54 21.85
C GLY A 187 -2.66 -4.02 20.62
N ALA A 188 -1.92 -4.90 19.93
CA ALA A 188 -1.14 -4.54 18.74
C ALA A 188 -0.04 -3.46 18.94
N PHE A 189 0.56 -3.41 20.14
CA PHE A 189 1.57 -2.40 20.56
C PHE A 189 2.62 -2.03 19.49
N LYS A 190 3.26 -3.01 18.83
CA LYS A 190 4.29 -2.73 17.80
C LYS A 190 3.72 -2.01 16.58
N ARG A 191 2.54 -2.43 16.11
CA ARG A 191 1.85 -1.83 14.96
C ARG A 191 1.40 -0.41 15.28
N ARG A 192 0.86 -0.18 16.48
CA ARG A 192 0.53 1.16 16.99
C ARG A 192 1.76 2.06 17.08
N ALA A 193 2.87 1.52 17.59
CA ALA A 193 4.13 2.25 17.68
C ALA A 193 4.69 2.63 16.30
N ALA A 194 4.55 1.76 15.29
CA ALA A 194 4.95 2.07 13.91
C ALA A 194 4.13 3.24 13.33
N LEU A 195 2.80 3.20 13.44
CA LEU A 195 1.95 4.29 12.95
C LEU A 195 2.19 5.59 13.71
N ARG A 196 2.33 5.51 15.05
CA ARG A 196 2.65 6.67 15.88
C ARG A 196 3.99 7.30 15.50
N LYS A 197 5.03 6.49 15.32
CA LYS A 197 6.34 6.98 14.87
C LYS A 197 6.21 7.73 13.54
N ARG A 198 5.42 7.22 12.61
CA ARG A 198 5.19 7.89 11.33
C ARG A 198 4.48 9.25 11.48
N LEU A 199 3.52 9.36 12.41
CA LEU A 199 2.89 10.64 12.76
C LEU A 199 3.88 11.60 13.43
N ASP A 200 4.73 11.11 14.33
CA ASP A 200 5.77 11.91 14.99
C ASP A 200 6.75 12.50 13.97
N GLU A 201 7.21 11.69 13.02
CA GLU A 201 8.05 12.13 11.90
C GLU A 201 7.34 13.20 11.07
N LEU A 202 6.11 12.94 10.62
CA LEU A 202 5.35 13.88 9.80
C LEU A 202 5.11 15.23 10.51
N ILE A 203 4.77 15.21 11.80
CA ILE A 203 4.56 16.44 12.57
C ILE A 203 5.87 17.21 12.72
N THR A 204 6.98 16.51 12.98
CA THR A 204 8.31 17.14 13.13
C THR A 204 8.79 17.74 11.83
N ASP A 205 8.61 17.04 10.70
CA ASP A 205 9.09 17.47 9.39
C ASP A 205 8.39 18.75 8.89
N TRP A 206 7.11 18.95 9.25
CA TRP A 206 6.31 20.06 8.72
C TRP A 206 5.95 21.16 9.74
N TYR A 207 5.99 20.88 11.04
CA TYR A 207 5.60 21.83 12.10
C TYR A 207 6.64 21.98 13.22
N GLY A 208 7.79 21.31 13.10
CA GLY A 208 8.90 21.34 14.07
C GLY A 208 9.87 22.49 13.89
#